data_AF-A0ABD2CI88-F1
#
_entry.id   AF-A0ABD2CI88-F1
#
_cell.length_a   1.000
_cell.length_b   1.000
_cell.length_c   1.000
_cell.angle_alpha   90.00
_cell.angle_beta   90.00
_cell.angle_gamma   90.00
#
_symmetry.space_group_name_H-M   'P 1'
#
loop_
_entity.id
_entity.type
_entity.pdbx_description
1 polymer ?
#
loop_
_entity_poly.entity_id
_entity_poly.type
_entity_poly.pdbx_seq_one_letter_code
_entity_poly.pdbx_strand_id
1 'polypeptide(L)'
;MSVDKEELVQRAKLAEQAERYDDMAAAMKSVTETGVELSNEERNLLSVAYKNVVGARRSSWRVISSIEQKTEGSERKQQMAKEYREKVEKELREICYDVLGLLDKYLIPKASNAESKVFYLKMKGDYYRYLAEVATGETRNAVVDDSQKAYQEAFDIAKAKMQPTHPIRLGLALNFSVFYYEIINSPARACHLAKQAFDDAIAELDTLNEDSYKDSTLIMQLLRDNLTLWTSDTQGDGDEPQEGGDN
;
A
#
# COMPACT_ATOMS: atom_id res chain seq x y z
N MET A 1 23.37 24.02 -14.09
CA MET A 1 24.15 22.93 -13.48
C MET A 1 23.29 21.70 -13.59
N SER A 2 23.73 20.67 -14.33
CA SER A 2 23.01 19.39 -14.38
C SER A 2 22.99 18.82 -12.97
N VAL A 3 21.80 18.57 -12.43
CA VAL A 3 21.68 17.91 -11.14
C VAL A 3 22.27 16.51 -11.28
N ASP A 4 23.30 16.21 -10.51
CA ASP A 4 23.95 14.90 -10.56
C ASP A 4 23.06 13.85 -9.88
N LYS A 5 22.68 12.82 -10.64
CA LYS A 5 21.85 11.71 -10.15
C LYS A 5 22.49 11.05 -8.94
N GLU A 6 23.82 10.89 -8.96
CA GLU A 6 24.56 10.25 -7.86
C GLU A 6 24.50 11.08 -6.59
N GLU A 7 24.65 12.41 -6.71
CA GLU A 7 24.54 13.32 -5.57
C GLU A 7 23.12 13.29 -4.96
N LEU A 8 22.08 13.26 -5.79
CA LEU A 8 20.70 13.14 -5.29
C LEU A 8 20.45 11.82 -4.57
N VAL A 9 20.96 10.70 -5.09
CA VAL A 9 20.83 9.39 -4.43
C VAL A 9 21.59 9.39 -3.10
N GLN A 10 22.78 9.98 -3.03
CA GLN A 10 23.52 10.13 -1.77
C GLN A 10 22.76 10.99 -0.76
N ARG A 11 22.15 12.10 -1.21
CA ARG A 11 21.29 12.93 -0.35
C ARG A 11 20.07 12.16 0.17
N ALA A 12 19.45 11.33 -0.67
CA ALA A 12 18.33 10.48 -0.24
C ALA A 12 18.75 9.49 0.85
N LYS A 13 19.92 8.85 0.72
CA LYS A 13 20.47 7.94 1.74
C LYS A 13 20.78 8.66 3.06
N LEU A 14 21.33 9.86 3.00
CA LEU A 14 21.54 10.69 4.20
C LEU A 14 20.22 11.09 4.85
N ALA A 15 19.21 11.44 4.05
CA ALA A 15 17.88 11.78 4.55
C ALA A 15 17.19 10.58 5.19
N GLU A 16 17.35 9.36 4.65
CA GLU A 16 16.87 8.11 5.24
C GLU A 16 17.48 7.88 6.63
N GLN A 17 18.81 7.99 6.76
CA GLN A 17 19.52 7.83 8.04
C GLN A 17 19.11 8.88 9.08
N ALA A 18 18.70 10.07 8.64
CA ALA A 18 18.21 11.13 9.50
C ALA A 18 16.68 11.09 9.70
N GLU A 19 15.99 10.08 9.18
CA GLU A 19 14.53 9.93 9.19
C GLU A 19 13.77 11.14 8.61
N ARG A 20 14.42 11.92 7.74
CA ARG A 20 13.85 13.07 7.04
C ARG A 20 13.20 12.63 5.73
N TYR A 21 12.12 11.85 5.83
CA TYR A 21 11.50 11.20 4.68
C TYR A 21 10.92 12.17 3.64
N ASP A 22 10.49 13.37 4.03
CA ASP A 22 10.06 14.40 3.07
C ASP A 22 11.22 14.88 2.18
N ASP A 23 12.42 15.05 2.75
CA ASP A 23 13.64 15.40 2.00
C ASP A 23 14.07 14.23 1.10
N MET A 24 13.98 13.01 1.63
CA MET A 24 14.26 11.78 0.89
C MET A 24 13.34 11.65 -0.33
N ALA A 25 12.04 11.93 -0.18
CA ALA A 25 11.06 11.89 -1.25
C ALA A 25 11.35 12.96 -2.32
N ALA A 26 11.68 14.19 -1.91
CA ALA A 26 12.04 15.26 -2.83
C ALA A 26 13.31 14.94 -3.66
N ALA A 27 14.33 14.35 -3.03
CA ALA A 27 15.53 13.89 -3.71
C ALA A 27 15.23 12.77 -4.71
N MET A 28 14.49 11.73 -4.29
CA MET A 28 14.15 10.59 -5.14
C MET A 28 13.16 10.95 -6.26
N LYS A 29 12.30 11.94 -6.05
CA LYS A 29 11.49 12.55 -7.12
C LYS A 29 12.39 13.15 -8.19
N SER A 30 13.36 13.96 -7.79
CA SER A 30 14.31 14.58 -8.72
C SER A 30 15.12 13.54 -9.50
N VAL A 31 15.53 12.43 -8.84
CA VAL A 31 16.17 11.28 -9.50
C VAL A 31 15.24 10.67 -10.55
N THR A 32 13.98 10.46 -10.21
CA THR A 32 12.98 9.85 -11.10
C THR A 32 12.70 10.73 -12.33
N GLU A 33 12.62 12.04 -12.14
CA GLU A 33 12.35 13.03 -13.19
C GLU A 33 13.52 13.21 -14.18
N THR A 34 14.71 12.68 -13.88
CA THR A 34 15.80 12.56 -14.89
C THR A 34 15.41 11.66 -16.06
N GLY A 35 14.41 10.79 -15.86
CA GLY A 35 13.88 9.90 -16.88
C GLY A 35 14.77 8.69 -17.19
N VAL A 36 15.80 8.43 -16.40
CA VAL A 36 16.56 7.17 -16.48
C VAL A 36 15.83 6.10 -15.66
N GLU A 37 15.81 4.85 -16.13
CA GLU A 37 15.26 3.74 -15.36
C GLU A 37 15.98 3.61 -14.01
N LEU A 38 15.22 3.37 -12.94
CA LEU A 38 15.77 3.25 -11.60
C LEU A 38 16.38 1.87 -11.39
N SER A 39 17.53 1.81 -10.72
CA SER A 39 18.09 0.56 -10.23
C SER A 39 17.20 -0.05 -9.13
N ASN A 40 17.45 -1.31 -8.74
CA ASN A 40 16.73 -1.94 -7.63
C ASN A 40 16.87 -1.15 -6.32
N GLU A 41 18.07 -0.64 -6.03
CA GLU A 41 18.33 0.17 -4.85
C GLU A 41 17.58 1.51 -4.91
N GLU A 42 17.64 2.22 -6.04
CA GLU A 42 16.95 3.50 -6.22
C GLU A 42 15.42 3.34 -6.14
N ARG A 43 14.90 2.25 -6.70
CA ARG A 43 13.48 1.91 -6.60
C ARG A 43 13.04 1.68 -5.16
N ASN A 44 13.86 0.96 -4.39
CA ASN A 44 13.61 0.73 -2.97
C ASN A 44 13.64 2.03 -2.17
N LEU A 45 14.63 2.91 -2.41
CA LEU A 45 14.71 4.24 -1.79
C LEU A 45 13.46 5.08 -2.07
N LEU A 46 13.01 5.14 -3.33
CA LEU A 46 11.79 5.85 -3.71
C LEU A 46 10.57 5.31 -2.94
N SER A 47 10.43 3.98 -2.89
CA SER A 47 9.32 3.34 -2.19
C SER A 47 9.35 3.60 -0.68
N VAL A 48 10.51 3.49 -0.04
CA VAL A 48 10.68 3.75 1.40
C VAL A 48 10.37 5.21 1.72
N ALA A 49 10.86 6.16 0.92
CA ALA A 49 10.64 7.58 1.12
C ALA A 49 9.15 7.91 1.14
N TYR A 50 8.45 7.60 0.05
CA TYR A 50 7.03 7.94 -0.05
C TYR A 50 6.14 7.11 0.87
N LYS A 51 6.49 5.84 1.17
CA LYS A 51 5.77 5.01 2.16
C LYS A 51 5.75 5.69 3.53
N ASN A 52 6.89 6.20 3.98
CA ASN A 52 6.98 6.87 5.28
C ASN A 52 6.26 8.22 5.27
N VAL A 53 6.43 9.02 4.21
CA VAL A 53 5.75 10.31 4.05
C VAL A 53 4.23 10.13 4.08
N VAL A 54 3.66 9.25 3.25
CA VAL A 54 2.21 9.01 3.21
C VAL A 54 1.71 8.30 4.47
N GLY A 55 2.52 7.40 5.05
CA GLY A 55 2.20 6.67 6.27
C GLY A 55 1.96 7.58 7.46
N ALA A 56 2.79 8.61 7.64
CA ALA A 56 2.60 9.63 8.66
C ALA A 56 1.25 10.35 8.50
N ARG A 57 0.89 10.78 7.28
CA ARG A 57 -0.36 11.50 7.01
C ARG A 57 -1.58 10.60 7.17
N ARG A 58 -1.50 9.32 6.76
CA ARG A 58 -2.55 8.31 7.03
C ARG A 58 -2.78 8.11 8.52
N SER A 59 -1.72 8.01 9.32
CA SER A 59 -1.82 7.90 10.77
C SER A 59 -2.49 9.12 11.39
N SER A 60 -2.03 10.32 11.04
CA SER A 60 -2.66 11.57 11.47
C SER A 60 -4.14 11.64 11.08
N TRP A 61 -4.47 11.27 9.84
CA TRP A 61 -5.85 11.28 9.35
C TRP A 61 -6.76 10.35 10.17
N ARG A 62 -6.32 9.12 10.49
CA ARG A 62 -7.11 8.20 11.33
C ARG A 62 -7.39 8.77 12.71
N VAL A 63 -6.36 9.35 13.35
CA VAL A 63 -6.49 9.95 14.69
C VAL A 63 -7.48 11.11 14.66
N ILE A 64 -7.34 12.03 13.71
CA ILE A 64 -8.20 13.21 13.63
C ILE A 64 -9.64 12.83 13.25
N SER A 65 -9.82 11.86 12.35
CA SER A 65 -11.15 11.35 11.99
C SER A 65 -11.84 10.70 13.21
N SER A 66 -11.08 9.97 14.04
CA SER A 66 -11.61 9.40 15.29
C SER A 66 -12.00 10.49 16.31
N ILE A 67 -11.21 11.56 16.41
CA ILE A 67 -11.52 12.71 17.28
C ILE A 67 -12.78 13.44 16.79
N GLU A 68 -12.89 13.70 15.49
CA GLU A 68 -14.06 14.34 14.89
C GLU A 68 -15.35 13.55 15.17
N GLN A 69 -15.30 12.22 15.03
CA GLN A 69 -16.45 11.34 15.30
C GLN A 69 -16.86 11.30 16.77
N LYS A 70 -15.90 11.36 17.71
CA LYS A 70 -16.15 11.30 19.15
C LYS A 70 -16.47 12.65 19.80
N THR A 71 -16.33 13.75 19.06
CA THR A 71 -16.57 15.09 19.59
C THR A 71 -18.07 15.40 19.60
N GLU A 72 -18.72 15.12 20.73
CA GLU A 72 -20.13 15.44 20.97
C GLU A 72 -20.30 16.75 21.78
N GLY A 73 -21.45 17.40 21.64
CA GLY A 73 -21.87 18.52 22.50
C GLY A 73 -21.14 19.86 22.29
N SER A 74 -20.24 19.96 21.31
CA SER A 74 -19.58 21.22 20.97
C SER A 74 -19.34 21.37 19.46
N GLU A 75 -20.25 22.08 18.79
CA GLU A 75 -20.18 22.37 17.35
C GLU A 75 -18.84 23.01 16.96
N ARG A 76 -18.32 23.92 17.78
CA ARG A 76 -17.04 24.58 17.52
C ARG A 76 -15.87 23.60 17.49
N LYS A 77 -15.80 22.66 18.43
CA LYS A 77 -14.71 21.66 18.46
C LYS A 77 -14.84 20.69 17.30
N GLN A 78 -16.06 20.28 16.96
CA GLN A 78 -16.33 19.41 15.82
C GLN A 78 -15.90 20.07 14.51
N GLN A 79 -16.23 21.35 14.32
CA GLN A 79 -15.81 22.11 13.15
C GLN A 79 -14.27 22.25 13.05
N MET A 80 -13.58 22.51 14.16
CA MET A 80 -12.11 22.56 14.18
C MET A 80 -11.48 21.21 13.82
N ALA A 81 -12.03 20.10 14.32
CA ALA A 81 -11.54 18.76 13.99
C ALA A 81 -11.75 18.45 12.50
N LYS A 82 -12.92 18.80 11.96
CA LYS A 82 -13.25 18.65 10.53
C LYS A 82 -12.30 19.41 9.62
N GLU A 83 -12.07 20.70 9.89
CA GLU A 83 -11.15 21.54 9.09
C GLU A 83 -9.73 20.97 9.10
N TYR A 84 -9.29 20.46 10.26
CA TYR A 84 -7.97 19.85 10.38
C TYR A 84 -7.89 18.50 9.65
N ARG A 85 -8.95 17.67 9.71
CA ARG A 85 -9.04 16.43 8.90
C ARG A 85 -8.90 16.76 7.42
N GLU A 86 -9.68 17.72 6.92
CA GLU A 86 -9.69 18.10 5.50
C GLU A 86 -8.33 18.64 5.03
N LYS A 87 -7.59 19.34 5.91
CA LYS A 87 -6.20 19.72 5.65
C LYS A 87 -5.30 18.50 5.46
N VAL A 88 -5.35 17.53 6.38
CA VAL A 88 -4.52 16.31 6.29
C VAL A 88 -4.90 15.48 5.05
N GLU A 89 -6.18 15.41 4.70
CA GLU A 89 -6.64 14.74 3.47
C GLU A 89 -6.06 15.40 2.22
N LYS A 90 -6.02 16.74 2.18
CA LYS A 90 -5.41 17.46 1.07
C LYS A 90 -3.93 17.10 0.92
N GLU A 91 -3.16 17.13 2.00
CA GLU A 91 -1.74 16.75 2.00
C GLU A 91 -1.55 15.31 1.54
N LEU A 92 -2.36 14.37 2.05
CA LEU A 92 -2.33 12.96 1.64
C LEU A 92 -2.63 12.81 0.14
N ARG A 93 -3.65 13.49 -0.38
CA ARG A 93 -4.01 13.47 -1.80
C ARG A 93 -2.88 14.00 -2.67
N GLU A 94 -2.25 15.11 -2.28
CA GLU A 94 -1.13 15.70 -3.00
C GLU A 94 0.06 14.72 -3.08
N ILE A 95 0.41 14.06 -1.98
CA ILE A 95 1.47 13.03 -1.96
C ILE A 95 1.10 11.86 -2.89
N CYS A 96 -0.15 11.40 -2.86
CA CYS A 96 -0.57 10.28 -3.70
C CYS A 96 -0.54 10.63 -5.19
N TYR A 97 -1.06 11.80 -5.58
CA TYR A 97 -1.02 12.23 -6.97
C TYR A 97 0.39 12.52 -7.47
N ASP A 98 1.30 12.96 -6.60
CA ASP A 98 2.71 13.11 -6.93
C ASP A 98 3.32 11.75 -7.35
N VAL A 99 3.14 10.71 -6.51
CA VAL A 99 3.62 9.37 -6.82
C VAL A 99 2.96 8.78 -8.06
N LEU A 100 1.64 8.89 -8.19
CA LEU A 100 0.91 8.42 -9.37
C LEU A 100 1.43 9.10 -10.65
N GLY A 101 1.70 10.41 -10.57
CA GLY A 101 2.33 11.15 -11.66
C GLY A 101 3.72 10.63 -12.03
N LEU A 102 4.54 10.29 -11.04
CA LEU A 102 5.86 9.69 -11.29
C LEU A 102 5.76 8.30 -11.94
N LEU A 103 4.84 7.47 -11.44
CA LEU A 103 4.60 6.13 -11.94
C LEU A 103 4.17 6.14 -13.40
N ASP A 104 3.20 6.99 -13.75
CA ASP A 104 2.62 7.04 -15.09
C ASP A 104 3.52 7.71 -16.12
N LYS A 105 4.30 8.73 -15.73
CA LYS A 105 5.14 9.49 -16.67
C LYS A 105 6.54 8.92 -16.86
N TYR A 106 7.13 8.36 -15.80
CA TYR A 106 8.57 8.03 -15.81
C TYR A 106 8.86 6.55 -15.55
N LEU A 107 8.11 5.87 -14.67
CA LEU A 107 8.51 4.56 -14.17
C LEU A 107 7.87 3.40 -14.93
N ILE A 108 6.54 3.30 -14.96
CA ILE A 108 5.82 2.19 -15.62
C ILE A 108 6.15 2.11 -17.11
N PRO A 109 6.18 3.21 -17.89
CA PRO A 109 6.51 3.14 -19.32
C PRO A 109 7.94 2.71 -19.61
N LYS A 110 8.86 2.84 -18.64
CA LYS A 110 10.29 2.54 -18.80
C LYS A 110 10.71 1.24 -18.11
N ALA A 111 9.80 0.55 -17.43
CA ALA A 111 10.07 -0.71 -16.76
C ALA A 111 10.48 -1.79 -17.78
N SER A 112 11.76 -2.17 -17.75
CA SER A 112 12.35 -3.10 -18.72
C SER A 112 12.01 -4.58 -18.47
N ASN A 113 11.61 -4.92 -17.24
CA ASN A 113 11.41 -6.31 -16.82
C ASN A 113 10.14 -6.48 -15.97
N ALA A 114 9.75 -7.74 -15.76
CA ALA A 114 8.53 -8.09 -15.05
C ALA A 114 8.57 -7.63 -13.58
N GLU A 115 9.72 -7.74 -12.90
CA GLU A 115 9.85 -7.35 -11.49
C GLU A 115 9.65 -5.85 -11.30
N SER A 116 10.29 -5.01 -12.12
CA SER A 116 10.11 -3.55 -12.06
C SER A 116 8.69 -3.15 -12.42
N LYS A 117 8.10 -3.76 -13.46
CA LYS A 117 6.72 -3.47 -13.84
C LYS A 117 5.71 -3.85 -12.75
N VAL A 118 5.81 -5.05 -12.17
CA VAL A 118 4.94 -5.49 -11.07
C VAL A 118 5.14 -4.61 -9.84
N PHE A 119 6.38 -4.24 -9.51
CA PHE A 119 6.66 -3.34 -8.39
C PHE A 119 5.94 -2.00 -8.55
N TYR A 120 6.05 -1.37 -9.72
CA TYR A 120 5.43 -0.07 -9.98
C TYR A 120 3.91 -0.14 -10.07
N LEU A 121 3.34 -1.19 -10.68
CA LEU A 121 1.89 -1.39 -10.72
C LEU A 121 1.32 -1.67 -9.32
N LYS A 122 2.01 -2.46 -8.51
CA LYS A 122 1.68 -2.66 -7.09
C LYS A 122 1.67 -1.32 -6.35
N MET A 123 2.72 -0.51 -6.54
CA MET A 123 2.81 0.82 -5.94
C MET A 123 1.64 1.70 -6.42
N LYS A 124 1.29 1.69 -7.71
CA LYS A 124 0.13 2.40 -8.26
C LYS A 124 -1.17 1.98 -7.55
N GLY A 125 -1.40 0.68 -7.38
CA GLY A 125 -2.53 0.14 -6.63
C GLY A 125 -2.56 0.63 -5.17
N ASP A 126 -1.41 0.63 -4.50
CA ASP A 126 -1.24 1.12 -3.12
C ASP A 126 -1.64 2.60 -2.97
N TYR A 127 -1.17 3.48 -3.86
CA TYR A 127 -1.49 4.92 -3.75
C TYR A 127 -2.93 5.24 -4.13
N TYR A 128 -3.54 4.53 -5.08
CA TYR A 128 -4.99 4.64 -5.30
C TYR A 128 -5.80 4.10 -4.12
N ARG A 129 -5.34 3.04 -3.46
CA ARG A 129 -5.97 2.54 -2.23
C ARG A 129 -5.92 3.59 -1.12
N TYR A 130 -4.79 4.28 -0.94
CA TYR A 130 -4.69 5.39 0.04
C TYR A 130 -5.62 6.56 -0.31
N LEU A 131 -5.80 6.87 -1.59
CA LEU A 131 -6.81 7.84 -2.03
C LEU A 131 -8.23 7.37 -1.71
N ALA A 132 -8.52 6.08 -1.92
CA ALA A 132 -9.82 5.49 -1.62
C ALA A 132 -10.18 5.61 -0.14
N GLU A 133 -9.22 5.42 0.78
CA GLU A 133 -9.42 5.55 2.23
C GLU A 133 -10.03 6.89 2.65
N VAL A 134 -9.64 7.98 1.98
CA VAL A 134 -10.09 9.36 2.32
C VAL A 134 -11.15 9.91 1.35
N ALA A 135 -11.42 9.22 0.24
CA ALA A 135 -12.37 9.67 -0.76
C ALA A 135 -13.81 9.33 -0.37
N THR A 136 -14.74 10.20 -0.78
CA THR A 136 -16.19 10.03 -0.57
C THR A 136 -16.93 10.15 -1.91
N GLY A 137 -18.16 9.62 -1.97
CA GLY A 137 -19.05 9.73 -3.13
C GLY A 137 -18.46 9.14 -4.42
N GLU A 138 -18.72 9.79 -5.55
CA GLU A 138 -18.30 9.31 -6.89
C GLU A 138 -16.77 9.23 -7.04
N THR A 139 -16.04 10.17 -6.43
CA THR A 139 -14.57 10.16 -6.44
C THR A 139 -14.02 8.87 -5.85
N ARG A 140 -14.67 8.34 -4.79
CA ARG A 140 -14.27 7.06 -4.18
C ARG A 140 -14.39 5.91 -5.19
N ASN A 141 -15.49 5.83 -5.92
CA ASN A 141 -15.72 4.75 -6.88
C ASN A 141 -14.64 4.73 -7.96
N ALA A 142 -14.25 5.90 -8.47
CA ALA A 142 -13.20 6.01 -9.49
C ALA A 142 -11.83 5.53 -8.96
N VAL A 143 -11.39 6.02 -7.79
CA VAL A 143 -10.08 5.61 -7.25
C VAL A 143 -10.04 4.14 -6.81
N VAL A 144 -11.17 3.58 -6.40
CA VAL A 144 -11.30 2.14 -6.09
C VAL A 144 -11.12 1.30 -7.34
N ASP A 145 -11.78 1.66 -8.45
CA ASP A 145 -11.65 0.97 -9.73
C ASP A 145 -10.21 1.07 -10.28
N ASP A 146 -9.58 2.24 -10.19
CA ASP A 146 -8.18 2.43 -10.59
C ASP A 146 -7.21 1.60 -9.73
N SER A 147 -7.44 1.52 -8.41
CA SER A 147 -6.65 0.66 -7.52
C SER A 147 -6.78 -0.81 -7.91
N GLN A 148 -8.02 -1.28 -8.14
CA GLN A 148 -8.29 -2.66 -8.52
C GLN A 148 -7.64 -3.02 -9.86
N LYS A 149 -7.73 -2.14 -10.87
CA LYS A 149 -7.10 -2.33 -12.18
C LYS A 149 -5.58 -2.47 -12.05
N ALA A 150 -4.94 -1.58 -11.30
CA ALA A 150 -3.49 -1.61 -11.10
C ALA A 150 -3.03 -2.88 -10.38
N TYR A 151 -3.72 -3.29 -9.31
CA TYR A 151 -3.40 -4.54 -8.63
C TYR A 151 -3.65 -5.77 -9.49
N GLN A 152 -4.74 -5.79 -10.27
CA GLN A 152 -5.06 -6.92 -11.14
C GLN A 152 -4.01 -7.07 -12.26
N GLU A 153 -3.62 -5.97 -12.92
CA GLU A 153 -2.55 -6.00 -13.93
C GLU A 153 -1.23 -6.50 -13.32
N ALA A 154 -0.86 -5.99 -12.15
CA ALA A 154 0.32 -6.47 -11.42
C ALA A 154 0.23 -7.97 -11.12
N PHE A 155 -0.94 -8.45 -10.71
CA PHE A 155 -1.17 -9.83 -10.28
C PHE A 155 -1.07 -10.80 -11.46
N ASP A 156 -1.65 -10.44 -12.60
CA ASP A 156 -1.61 -11.25 -13.81
C ASP A 156 -0.17 -11.39 -14.34
N ILE A 157 0.61 -10.30 -14.33
CA ILE A 157 2.03 -10.33 -14.71
C ILE A 157 2.84 -11.18 -13.71
N ALA A 158 2.65 -10.96 -12.41
CA ALA A 158 3.38 -11.68 -11.37
C ALA A 158 3.11 -13.20 -11.42
N LYS A 159 1.84 -13.58 -11.60
CA LYS A 159 1.44 -15.00 -11.73
C LYS A 159 2.07 -15.66 -12.96
N ALA A 160 2.23 -14.93 -14.06
CA ALA A 160 2.79 -15.45 -15.29
C ALA A 160 4.33 -15.48 -15.34
N LYS A 161 5.02 -14.61 -14.57
CA LYS A 161 6.46 -14.35 -14.72
C LYS A 161 7.30 -14.54 -13.47
N MET A 162 6.70 -14.75 -12.30
CA MET A 162 7.41 -14.77 -11.02
C MET A 162 7.03 -16.02 -10.22
N GLN A 163 7.99 -16.59 -9.48
CA GLN A 163 7.73 -17.73 -8.60
C GLN A 163 6.78 -17.33 -7.47
N PRO A 164 5.92 -18.24 -6.96
CA PRO A 164 5.04 -17.98 -5.83
C PRO A 164 5.75 -17.44 -4.58
N THR A 165 6.98 -17.88 -4.36
CA THR A 165 7.84 -17.44 -3.25
C THR A 165 8.48 -16.07 -3.47
N HIS A 166 8.39 -15.46 -4.66
CA HIS A 166 9.08 -14.21 -4.93
C HIS A 166 8.55 -13.06 -4.03
N PRO A 167 9.40 -12.30 -3.29
CA PRO A 167 8.96 -11.29 -2.34
C PRO A 167 8.01 -10.22 -2.91
N ILE A 168 8.28 -9.69 -4.11
CA ILE A 168 7.38 -8.75 -4.80
C ILE A 168 5.99 -9.37 -5.07
N ARG A 169 5.90 -10.64 -5.48
CA ARG A 169 4.63 -11.34 -5.75
C ARG A 169 3.85 -11.57 -4.45
N LEU A 170 4.54 -12.01 -3.39
CA LEU A 170 3.95 -12.16 -2.05
C LEU A 170 3.45 -10.82 -1.50
N GLY A 171 4.27 -9.76 -1.59
CA GLY A 171 3.92 -8.43 -1.12
C GLY A 171 2.75 -7.82 -1.91
N LEU A 172 2.64 -8.14 -3.21
CA LEU A 172 1.47 -7.78 -4.01
C LEU A 172 0.22 -8.51 -3.51
N ALA A 173 0.27 -9.82 -3.30
CA ALA A 173 -0.87 -10.59 -2.80
C ALA A 173 -1.33 -10.11 -1.42
N LEU A 174 -0.38 -9.77 -0.52
CA LEU A 174 -0.66 -9.16 0.78
C LEU A 174 -1.41 -7.84 0.65
N ASN A 175 -0.94 -6.92 -0.19
CA ASN A 175 -1.59 -5.62 -0.31
C ASN A 175 -2.94 -5.70 -1.05
N PHE A 176 -3.05 -6.61 -2.01
CA PHE A 176 -4.30 -6.81 -2.75
C PHE A 176 -5.36 -7.51 -1.89
N SER A 177 -4.99 -8.42 -0.98
CA SER A 177 -5.93 -9.00 -0.02
C SER A 177 -6.43 -7.95 0.98
N VAL A 178 -5.54 -7.08 1.49
CA VAL A 178 -5.93 -5.92 2.33
C VAL A 178 -6.88 -5.00 1.57
N PHE A 179 -6.64 -4.73 0.29
CA PHE A 179 -7.57 -3.96 -0.55
C PHE A 179 -8.97 -4.61 -0.61
N TYR A 180 -9.05 -5.92 -0.84
CA TYR A 180 -10.33 -6.61 -0.85
C TYR A 180 -11.05 -6.54 0.51
N TYR A 181 -10.30 -6.61 1.61
CA TYR A 181 -10.86 -6.54 2.96
C TYR A 181 -11.33 -5.13 3.31
N GLU A 182 -10.41 -4.17 3.29
CA GLU A 182 -10.64 -2.82 3.84
C GLU A 182 -11.38 -1.87 2.88
N ILE A 183 -11.26 -2.07 1.56
CA ILE A 183 -11.77 -1.11 0.56
C ILE A 183 -13.00 -1.63 -0.16
N ILE A 184 -12.94 -2.87 -0.65
CA ILE A 184 -14.05 -3.53 -1.39
C ILE A 184 -15.08 -4.13 -0.42
N ASN A 185 -14.73 -4.31 0.86
CA ASN A 185 -15.57 -4.98 1.85
C ASN A 185 -15.97 -6.40 1.42
N SER A 186 -15.00 -7.15 0.88
CA SER A 186 -15.15 -8.54 0.46
C SER A 186 -14.19 -9.46 1.23
N PRO A 187 -14.48 -9.74 2.51
CA PRO A 187 -13.60 -10.52 3.38
C PRO A 187 -13.34 -11.93 2.85
N ALA A 188 -14.36 -12.59 2.28
CA ALA A 188 -14.20 -13.91 1.68
C ALA A 188 -13.14 -13.91 0.55
N ARG A 189 -13.14 -12.88 -0.30
CA ARG A 189 -12.18 -12.75 -1.41
C ARG A 189 -10.78 -12.41 -0.89
N ALA A 190 -10.68 -11.56 0.12
CA ALA A 190 -9.43 -11.23 0.80
C ALA A 190 -8.77 -12.48 1.40
N CYS A 191 -9.51 -13.25 2.19
CA CYS A 191 -9.05 -14.48 2.82
C CYS A 191 -8.67 -15.54 1.77
N HIS A 192 -9.47 -15.69 0.72
CA HIS A 192 -9.14 -16.63 -0.37
C HIS A 192 -7.81 -16.28 -1.04
N LEU A 193 -7.60 -15.00 -1.40
CA LEU A 193 -6.36 -14.56 -2.04
C LEU A 193 -5.14 -14.71 -1.12
N ALA A 194 -5.26 -14.29 0.15
CA ALA A 194 -4.18 -14.39 1.11
C ALA A 194 -3.81 -15.85 1.40
N LYS A 195 -4.81 -16.73 1.57
CA LYS A 195 -4.60 -18.16 1.80
C LYS A 195 -3.95 -18.82 0.60
N GLN A 196 -4.45 -18.57 -0.61
CA GLN A 196 -3.87 -19.12 -1.82
C GLN A 196 -2.39 -18.72 -1.97
N ALA A 197 -2.07 -17.44 -1.79
CA ALA A 197 -0.68 -16.97 -1.89
C ALA A 197 0.23 -17.62 -0.85
N PHE A 198 -0.27 -17.84 0.36
CA PHE A 198 0.46 -18.52 1.43
C PHE A 198 0.69 -20.00 1.12
N ASP A 199 -0.36 -20.73 0.71
CA ASP A 199 -0.30 -22.16 0.38
C ASP A 199 0.61 -22.41 -0.85
N ASP A 200 0.49 -21.60 -1.91
CA ASP A 200 1.33 -21.67 -3.11
C ASP A 200 2.82 -21.44 -2.76
N ALA A 201 3.12 -20.52 -1.83
CA ALA A 201 4.49 -20.24 -1.42
C ALA A 201 5.07 -21.32 -0.49
N ILE A 202 4.26 -21.92 0.39
CA ILE A 202 4.68 -23.07 1.21
C ILE A 202 5.13 -24.23 0.32
N ALA A 203 4.39 -24.52 -0.74
CA ALA A 203 4.67 -25.65 -1.62
C ALA A 203 6.05 -25.58 -2.30
N GLU A 204 6.62 -24.38 -2.42
CA GLU A 204 7.90 -24.14 -3.10
C GLU A 204 8.98 -23.54 -2.18
N LEU A 205 8.71 -23.44 -0.86
CA LEU A 205 9.57 -22.74 0.08
C LEU A 205 10.97 -23.38 0.20
N ASP A 206 11.03 -24.71 0.11
CA ASP A 206 12.27 -25.49 0.21
C ASP A 206 13.25 -25.25 -0.97
N THR A 207 12.82 -24.54 -2.01
CA THR A 207 13.65 -24.23 -3.18
C THR A 207 14.47 -22.94 -3.03
N LEU A 208 14.25 -22.17 -1.97
CA LEU A 208 14.87 -20.87 -1.77
C LEU A 208 16.29 -20.96 -1.18
N ASN A 209 17.13 -19.99 -1.53
CA ASN A 209 18.37 -19.71 -0.80
C ASN A 209 18.09 -18.96 0.51
N GLU A 210 19.08 -18.88 1.41
CA GLU A 210 18.89 -18.32 2.76
C GLU A 210 18.40 -16.86 2.75
N ASP A 211 18.93 -16.02 1.86
CA ASP A 211 18.55 -14.60 1.79
C ASP A 211 17.10 -14.45 1.29
N SER A 212 16.73 -15.15 0.21
CA SER A 212 15.37 -15.12 -0.33
C SER A 212 14.36 -15.74 0.63
N TYR A 213 14.80 -16.74 1.41
CA TYR A 213 13.98 -17.40 2.42
C TYR A 213 13.56 -16.42 3.52
N LYS A 214 14.49 -15.60 4.03
CA LYS A 214 14.19 -14.60 5.08
C LYS A 214 13.15 -13.59 4.62
N ASP A 215 13.32 -13.02 3.42
CA ASP A 215 12.39 -12.03 2.89
C ASP A 215 11.01 -12.62 2.62
N SER A 216 10.95 -13.83 2.06
CA SER A 216 9.69 -14.49 1.71
C SER A 216 8.91 -14.89 2.96
N THR A 217 9.59 -15.49 3.95
CA THR A 217 8.96 -15.93 5.21
C THR A 217 8.44 -14.76 6.04
N LEU A 218 9.11 -13.60 6.03
CA LEU A 218 8.62 -12.38 6.67
C LEU A 218 7.28 -11.93 6.09
N ILE A 219 7.11 -11.98 4.76
CA ILE A 219 5.85 -11.58 4.10
C ILE A 219 4.76 -12.64 4.30
N MET A 220 5.12 -13.93 4.25
CA MET A 220 4.19 -15.02 4.56
C MET A 220 3.66 -14.93 5.99
N GLN A 221 4.50 -14.52 6.94
CA GLN A 221 4.09 -14.26 8.31
C GLN A 221 3.00 -13.17 8.38
N LEU A 222 3.17 -12.06 7.66
CA LEU A 222 2.15 -11.01 7.57
C LEU A 222 0.84 -11.49 6.93
N LEU A 223 0.91 -12.34 5.90
CA LEU A 223 -0.28 -12.97 5.31
C LEU A 223 -1.03 -13.83 6.34
N ARG A 224 -0.30 -14.64 7.12
CA ARG A 224 -0.87 -15.47 8.19
C ARG A 224 -1.51 -14.64 9.30
N ASP A 225 -0.86 -13.55 9.70
CA ASP A 225 -1.36 -12.66 10.75
C ASP A 225 -2.68 -11.99 10.30
N ASN A 226 -2.75 -11.52 9.06
CA ASN A 226 -3.99 -11.00 8.47
C ASN A 226 -5.10 -12.06 8.42
N LEU A 227 -4.80 -13.28 7.95
CA LEU A 227 -5.77 -14.39 7.92
C LEU A 227 -6.30 -14.72 9.32
N THR A 228 -5.44 -14.71 10.33
CA THR A 228 -5.82 -15.00 11.72
C THR A 228 -6.77 -13.92 12.23
N LEU A 229 -6.44 -12.64 12.02
CA LEU A 229 -7.28 -11.51 12.40
C LEU A 229 -8.66 -11.54 11.70
N TRP A 230 -8.68 -11.74 10.39
CA TRP A 230 -9.91 -11.69 9.60
C TRP A 230 -10.83 -12.89 9.85
N THR A 231 -10.27 -14.05 10.15
CA THR A 231 -11.08 -15.24 10.49
C THR A 231 -11.69 -15.13 11.89
N SER A 232 -10.99 -14.51 12.85
CA SER A 232 -11.60 -14.22 14.16
C SER A 232 -12.72 -13.19 14.06
N ASP A 233 -12.57 -12.15 13.24
CA ASP A 233 -13.63 -11.15 13.03
C ASP A 233 -14.91 -11.79 12.45
N THR A 234 -14.78 -12.69 11.48
CA THR A 234 -15.92 -13.39 10.88
C THR A 234 -16.60 -14.41 11.79
N GLN A 235 -15.93 -14.90 12.84
CA GLN A 235 -16.52 -15.82 13.81
C GLN A 235 -17.25 -15.07 14.95
N GLY A 236 -16.92 -13.80 15.19
CA GLY A 236 -17.58 -12.96 16.20
C GLY A 236 -18.99 -12.49 15.85
N ASP A 237 -19.34 -12.46 14.57
CA ASP A 237 -20.66 -12.02 14.08
C ASP A 237 -21.65 -13.19 13.82
N GLY A 238 -21.29 -14.43 14.19
CA GLY A 238 -21.97 -15.65 13.74
C GLY A 238 -22.66 -16.54 14.78
N ASP A 239 -22.56 -16.26 16.08
CA ASP A 239 -23.15 -17.11 17.14
C ASP A 239 -23.75 -16.26 18.29
N GLU A 240 -24.82 -15.52 18.00
CA GLU A 240 -25.87 -15.34 19.01
C GLU A 240 -26.95 -16.39 18.73
N PRO A 241 -27.16 -17.38 19.61
CA PRO A 241 -28.33 -18.23 19.52
C PRO A 241 -29.55 -17.31 19.66
N GLN A 242 -30.40 -17.27 18.63
CA GLN A 242 -31.78 -16.86 18.82
C GLN A 242 -32.35 -17.71 19.94
N GLU A 243 -32.53 -17.13 21.12
CA GLU A 243 -33.41 -17.67 22.15
C GLU A 243 -34.80 -17.77 21.52
N GLY A 244 -35.10 -18.95 20.99
CA GLY A 244 -36.41 -19.35 20.58
C GLY A 244 -37.30 -19.35 21.81
N GLY A 245 -38.07 -18.27 21.96
CA GLY A 245 -39.26 -18.30 22.78
C GLY A 245 -40.26 -19.26 22.14
N ASP A 246 -40.61 -20.31 22.87
CA ASP A 246 -41.84 -21.05 22.68
C ASP A 246 -42.38 -21.51 24.05
N ASN A 247 -43.55 -20.94 24.38
CA ASN A 247 -44.58 -21.31 25.36
C ASN A 247 -44.22 -21.55 26.84
#